data_AF-A0A521T874-F1
#
_entry.id   AF-A0A521T874-F1
#
_cell.length_a   1.000
_cell.length_b   1.000
_cell.length_c   1.000
_cell.angle_alpha   90.00
_cell.angle_beta   90.00
_cell.angle_gamma   90.00
#
_symmetry.space_group_name_H-M   'P 1'
#
loop_
_entity.id
_entity.type
_entity.pdbx_description
1 polymer ?
#
loop_
_entity_poly.entity_id
_entity_poly.type
_entity_poly.pdbx_seq_one_letter_code
_entity_poly.pdbx_strand_id
1 'polypeptide(L)'
;YSNQNDGKELLYLLNLIPINRKIRTFLDWTVFGPEYTRNMSRLFEVRNDIVHCVSLDEVKYNPKNLISLSSVNGFKKFKTDLNCAWETLLKIYVVEQEKINWDALLEELKL
;
A
#
# COMPACT_ATOMS: atom_id res chain seq x y z
N TYR A 1 6.63 -20.16 -24.29
CA TYR A 1 6.17 -18.78 -24.56
C TYR A 1 5.00 -18.44 -23.63
N SER A 2 5.21 -18.28 -22.32
CA SER A 2 4.26 -17.51 -21.48
C SER A 2 4.78 -16.09 -21.46
N ASN A 3 4.24 -15.31 -22.39
CA ASN A 3 4.77 -14.03 -22.80
C ASN A 3 4.54 -12.99 -21.70
N GLN A 4 5.43 -12.01 -21.64
CA GLN A 4 5.33 -10.77 -20.85
C GLN A 4 3.96 -10.04 -20.90
N ASN A 5 3.02 -10.49 -21.76
CA ASN A 5 1.64 -10.04 -21.82
C ASN A 5 0.80 -10.47 -20.60
N ASP A 6 0.97 -11.70 -20.11
CA ASP A 6 0.14 -12.23 -19.02
C ASP A 6 0.40 -11.47 -17.71
N GLY A 7 1.67 -11.09 -17.47
CA GLY A 7 2.05 -10.24 -16.34
C GLY A 7 1.51 -8.81 -16.46
N LYS A 8 1.43 -8.25 -17.68
CA LYS A 8 0.86 -6.92 -17.92
C LYS A 8 -0.65 -6.93 -17.71
N GLU A 9 -1.33 -7.96 -18.18
CA GLU A 9 -2.77 -8.13 -18.01
C GLU A 9 -3.14 -8.36 -16.53
N LEU A 10 -2.37 -9.18 -15.82
CA LEU A 10 -2.54 -9.35 -14.37
C LEU A 10 -2.29 -8.04 -13.61
N LEU A 11 -1.22 -7.30 -13.92
CA LEU A 11 -0.95 -5.99 -13.33
C LEU A 11 -2.07 -4.99 -13.64
N TYR A 12 -2.62 -5.03 -14.85
CA TYR A 12 -3.77 -4.21 -15.23
C TYR A 12 -5.01 -4.57 -14.42
N LEU A 13 -5.38 -5.85 -14.33
CA LEU A 13 -6.51 -6.33 -13.52
C LEU A 13 -6.33 -6.01 -12.04
N LEU A 14 -5.11 -6.20 -11.51
CA LEU A 14 -4.79 -5.80 -10.15
C LEU A 14 -4.96 -4.30 -9.98
N ASN A 15 -4.57 -3.46 -10.93
CA ASN A 15 -4.77 -2.01 -10.86
C ASN A 15 -6.25 -1.58 -10.88
N LEU A 16 -7.14 -2.40 -11.44
CA LEU A 16 -8.60 -2.16 -11.37
C LEU A 16 -9.18 -2.44 -9.98
N ILE A 17 -8.52 -3.24 -9.14
CA ILE A 17 -8.98 -3.52 -7.79
C ILE A 17 -8.73 -2.29 -6.91
N PRO A 18 -9.77 -1.73 -6.24
CA PRO A 18 -9.60 -0.62 -5.32
C PRO A 18 -8.55 -0.93 -4.27
N ILE A 19 -7.64 0.01 -4.00
CA ILE A 19 -6.52 -0.21 -3.09
C ILE A 19 -6.99 -0.63 -1.68
N ASN A 20 -8.12 -0.10 -1.20
CA ASN A 20 -8.72 -0.50 0.07
C ASN A 20 -9.10 -1.99 0.12
N ARG A 21 -9.54 -2.54 -1.01
CA ARG A 21 -9.83 -3.98 -1.12
C ARG A 21 -8.54 -4.80 -1.06
N LYS A 22 -7.47 -4.34 -1.72
CA LYS A 22 -6.14 -4.99 -1.62
C LYS A 22 -5.62 -4.99 -0.18
N ILE A 23 -5.66 -3.85 0.50
CA ILE A 23 -5.21 -3.70 1.89
C ILE A 23 -5.99 -4.66 2.80
N ARG A 24 -7.31 -4.76 2.63
CA ARG A 24 -8.15 -5.69 3.38
C ARG A 24 -7.81 -7.14 3.10
N THR A 25 -7.60 -7.52 1.83
CA THR A 25 -7.16 -8.87 1.48
C THR A 25 -5.84 -9.24 2.15
N PHE A 26 -4.86 -8.32 2.21
CA PHE A 26 -3.59 -8.58 2.92
C PHE A 26 -3.75 -8.72 4.44
N LEU A 27 -4.73 -8.04 5.05
CA LEU A 27 -5.10 -8.27 6.45
C LEU A 27 -5.73 -9.65 6.62
N ASP A 28 -6.68 -10.01 5.76
CA ASP A 28 -7.39 -11.30 5.82
C ASP A 28 -6.41 -12.48 5.64
N TRP A 29 -5.38 -12.30 4.81
CA TRP A 29 -4.30 -13.27 4.62
C TRP A 29 -3.21 -13.22 5.70
N THR A 30 -3.38 -12.40 6.73
CA THR A 30 -2.43 -12.21 7.84
C THR A 30 -1.04 -11.69 7.43
N VAL A 31 -0.90 -11.21 6.20
CA VAL A 31 0.33 -10.57 5.69
C VAL A 31 0.51 -9.20 6.32
N PHE A 32 -0.58 -8.43 6.48
CA PHE A 32 -0.58 -7.16 7.18
C PHE A 32 -1.15 -7.28 8.59
N GLY A 33 -0.41 -6.76 9.57
CA GLY A 33 -0.95 -6.60 10.92
C GLY A 33 -2.10 -5.59 10.97
N PRO A 34 -3.01 -5.66 11.97
CA PRO A 34 -4.13 -4.73 12.11
C PRO A 34 -3.70 -3.26 12.22
N GLU A 35 -2.59 -3.00 12.93
CA GLU A 35 -2.06 -1.65 13.08
C GLU A 35 -1.51 -1.09 11.77
N TYR A 36 -0.75 -1.90 11.04
CA TYR A 36 -0.21 -1.51 9.74
C TYR A 36 -1.32 -1.26 8.71
N THR A 37 -2.33 -2.13 8.69
CA THR A 37 -3.54 -2.00 7.85
C THR A 37 -4.27 -0.68 8.12
N ARG A 38 -4.44 -0.32 9.39
CA ARG A 38 -5.07 0.95 9.78
C ARG A 38 -4.26 2.16 9.30
N ASN A 39 -2.93 2.10 9.42
CA ASN A 39 -2.06 3.19 9.00
C ASN A 39 -2.07 3.36 7.47
N MET A 40 -1.99 2.26 6.72
CA MET A 40 -2.07 2.27 5.26
C MET A 40 -3.42 2.81 4.77
N SER A 41 -4.53 2.37 5.35
CA SER A 41 -5.86 2.86 4.96
C SER A 41 -5.98 4.37 5.10
N ARG A 42 -5.48 4.94 6.21
CA ARG A 42 -5.46 6.39 6.45
C ARG A 42 -4.60 7.16 5.46
N LEU A 43 -3.40 6.64 5.15
CA LEU A 43 -2.52 7.25 4.17
C LEU A 43 -3.17 7.27 2.78
N PHE A 44 -3.90 6.22 2.42
CA PHE A 44 -4.62 6.15 1.16
C PHE A 44 -5.85 7.05 1.11
N GLU A 45 -6.61 7.18 2.19
CA GLU A 45 -7.69 8.17 2.30
C GLU A 45 -7.15 9.58 2.07
N VAL A 46 -6.08 9.97 2.77
CA VAL A 46 -5.45 11.28 2.61
C VAL A 46 -4.92 11.47 1.18
N ARG A 47 -4.31 10.46 0.57
CA ARG A 47 -3.89 10.51 -0.84
C ARG A 47 -5.09 10.75 -1.77
N ASN A 48 -6.19 10.03 -1.57
CA ASN A 48 -7.38 10.19 -2.39
C ASN A 48 -7.99 11.60 -2.22
N ASP A 49 -8.04 12.11 -0.99
CA ASP A 49 -8.50 13.46 -0.70
C ASP A 49 -7.64 14.51 -1.42
N ILE A 50 -6.30 14.35 -1.44
CA ILE A 50 -5.40 15.23 -2.21
C ILE A 50 -5.71 15.21 -3.71
N VAL A 51 -6.01 14.04 -4.27
CA VAL A 51 -6.29 13.91 -5.71
C VAL A 51 -7.60 14.62 -6.09
N HIS A 52 -8.52 14.76 -5.15
CA HIS A 52 -9.86 15.31 -5.39
C HIS A 52 -10.10 16.69 -4.76
N CYS A 53 -9.14 17.25 -4.00
CA CYS A 53 -9.30 18.55 -3.35
C CYS A 53 -9.13 19.71 -4.32
N VAL A 54 -9.84 20.80 -4.07
CA VAL A 54 -9.63 22.09 -4.75
C VAL A 54 -8.50 22.87 -4.06
N SER A 55 -8.37 22.72 -2.74
CA SER A 55 -7.25 23.24 -1.94
C SER A 55 -6.73 22.17 -0.97
N LEU A 56 -5.42 22.15 -0.74
CA LEU A 56 -4.81 21.28 0.27
C LEU A 56 -5.24 21.61 1.71
N ASP A 57 -5.84 22.79 1.94
CA ASP A 57 -6.47 23.14 3.22
C ASP A 57 -7.71 22.30 3.54
N GLU A 58 -8.33 21.70 2.51
CA GLU A 58 -9.50 20.82 2.64
C GLU A 58 -9.10 19.41 3.12
N VAL A 59 -7.82 19.05 2.95
CA VAL A 59 -7.30 17.73 3.28
C VAL A 59 -6.84 17.68 4.73
N LYS A 60 -7.46 16.80 5.51
CA LYS A 60 -7.16 16.65 6.94
C LYS A 60 -6.44 15.34 7.22
N TYR A 61 -5.33 15.43 7.93
CA TYR A 61 -4.58 14.27 8.35
C TYR A 61 -5.07 13.78 9.73
N ASN A 62 -5.88 12.69 9.74
CA ASN A 62 -6.47 11.97 10.88
C ASN A 62 -7.79 12.54 11.45
N PRO A 63 -8.84 11.69 11.69
CA PRO A 63 -10.07 12.12 12.37
C PRO A 63 -9.88 12.53 13.84
N LYS A 64 -8.79 12.13 14.51
CA LYS A 64 -8.54 12.48 15.92
C LYS A 64 -7.88 13.84 16.12
N ASN A 65 -7.12 14.32 15.14
CA ASN A 65 -6.42 15.60 15.20
C ASN A 65 -6.65 16.29 13.85
N LEU A 66 -7.35 17.43 13.84
CA LEU A 66 -7.64 18.22 12.63
C LEU A 66 -6.37 18.91 12.11
N ILE A 67 -5.35 18.13 11.73
CA ILE A 67 -4.09 18.66 11.22
C ILE A 67 -4.28 18.89 9.72
N SER A 68 -4.28 20.16 9.30
CA SER A 68 -4.30 20.49 7.88
C SER A 68 -3.03 19.99 7.20
N LEU A 69 -3.18 19.31 6.06
CA LEU A 69 -2.05 18.86 5.27
C LEU A 69 -1.25 20.03 4.66
N SER A 70 -1.91 21.16 4.38
CA SER A 70 -1.25 22.38 3.89
C SER A 70 -0.25 22.99 4.87
N SER A 71 -0.35 22.66 6.16
CA SER A 71 0.57 23.14 7.18
C SER A 71 1.91 22.40 7.10
N VAL A 72 3.02 23.13 7.36
CA VAL A 72 4.38 22.54 7.39
C VAL A 72 4.45 21.34 8.34
N ASN A 73 3.84 21.45 9.52
CA ASN A 73 3.81 20.37 10.51
C ASN A 73 2.94 19.19 10.05
N GLY A 74 1.79 19.44 9.42
CA GLY A 74 0.91 18.41 8.88
C GLY A 74 1.55 17.62 7.75
N PHE A 75 2.14 18.32 6.78
CA PHE A 75 2.87 17.68 5.69
C PHE A 75 4.08 16.90 6.21
N LYS A 76 4.85 17.46 7.14
CA LYS A 76 5.98 16.76 7.77
C LYS A 76 5.53 15.46 8.44
N LYS A 77 4.41 15.49 9.18
CA LYS A 77 3.84 14.30 9.82
C LYS A 77 3.40 13.26 8.80
N PHE A 78 2.65 13.66 7.78
CA PHE A 78 2.23 12.78 6.69
C PHE A 78 3.44 12.10 6.03
N LYS A 79 4.47 12.88 5.70
CA LYS A 79 5.72 12.36 5.10
C LYS A 79 6.41 11.34 6.00
N THR A 80 6.53 11.62 7.29
CA THR A 80 7.12 10.68 8.26
C THR A 80 6.31 9.39 8.34
N ASP A 81 5.00 9.48 8.48
CA ASP A 81 4.12 8.32 8.62
C ASP A 81 4.12 7.48 7.31
N LEU A 82 4.20 8.13 6.14
CA LEU A 82 4.36 7.48 4.84
C LEU A 82 5.69 6.74 4.73
N ASN A 83 6.80 7.38 5.12
CA ASN A 83 8.12 6.74 5.11
C ASN A 83 8.16 5.53 6.03
N CYS A 84 7.62 5.63 7.25
CA CYS A 84 7.54 4.49 8.17
C CYS A 84 6.67 3.35 7.61
N ALA A 85 5.57 3.69 6.94
CA ALA A 85 4.71 2.69 6.30
C ALA A 85 5.42 1.99 5.13
N TRP A 86 6.24 2.73 4.37
CA TRP A 86 7.06 2.18 3.30
C TRP A 86 8.16 1.25 3.83
N GLU A 87 8.90 1.66 4.86
CA GLU A 87 9.91 0.81 5.50
C GLU A 87 9.31 -0.48 6.06
N THR A 88 8.11 -0.40 6.64
CA THR A 88 7.39 -1.58 7.13
C THR A 88 6.96 -2.48 5.99
N LEU A 89 6.50 -1.92 4.86
CA LEU A 89 6.15 -2.70 3.66
C LEU A 89 7.35 -3.49 3.15
N LEU A 90 8.52 -2.87 3.08
CA LEU A 90 9.75 -3.52 2.61
C LEU A 90 10.13 -4.70 3.53
N LYS A 91 9.98 -4.54 4.85
CA LYS A 91 10.24 -5.64 5.80
C LYS A 91 9.27 -6.80 5.59
N ILE A 92 7.98 -6.51 5.43
CA ILE A 92 6.96 -7.54 5.14
C ILE A 92 7.30 -8.25 3.84
N TYR A 93 7.65 -7.49 2.79
CA TYR A 93 8.02 -8.05 1.49
C TYR A 93 9.19 -9.03 1.58
N VAL A 94 10.26 -8.67 2.29
CA VAL A 94 11.42 -9.57 2.50
C VAL A 94 11.00 -10.85 3.24
N VAL A 95 10.22 -10.72 4.31
CA VAL A 95 9.73 -11.87 5.09
C VAL A 95 8.84 -12.79 4.27
N GLU A 96 7.94 -12.24 3.45
CA GLU A 96 7.10 -13.06 2.57
C GLU A 96 7.92 -13.72 1.45
N GLN A 97 8.97 -13.06 0.94
CA GLN A 97 9.88 -13.67 -0.04
C GLN A 97 10.67 -14.85 0.53
N GLU A 98 11.07 -14.80 1.80
CA GLU A 98 11.77 -15.89 2.48
C GLU A 98 10.91 -17.16 2.63
N LYS A 99 9.58 -17.03 2.56
CA LYS A 99 8.66 -18.18 2.60
C LYS A 99 8.54 -18.91 1.25
N ILE A 100 9.04 -18.31 0.17
CA ILE A 100 8.94 -18.90 -1.17
C ILE A 100 9.95 -20.03 -1.28
N ASN A 101 9.47 -21.24 -1.59
CA ASN A 101 10.34 -22.33 -2.02
C ASN A 101 10.72 -22.10 -3.50
N TRP A 102 11.89 -21.50 -3.71
CA TRP A 102 12.38 -21.14 -5.04
C TRP A 102 12.61 -22.37 -5.92
N ASP A 103 13.08 -23.48 -5.35
CA ASP A 103 13.34 -24.70 -6.12
C ASP A 103 12.04 -25.30 -6.66
N ALA A 104 11.00 -25.39 -5.81
CA ALA A 104 9.68 -25.84 -6.23
C ALA A 104 9.04 -24.91 -7.27
N LEU A 105 9.20 -23.59 -7.09
CA LEU A 105 8.69 -22.59 -8.03
C LEU A 105 9.38 -22.69 -9.40
N LEU A 106 10.70 -22.93 -9.43
CA LEU A 106 11.48 -23.07 -10.66
C LEU A 106 11.07 -24.33 -11.43
N GLU A 107 10.83 -25.46 -10.75
CA GLU A 107 10.31 -26.68 -11.38
C GLU A 107 8.91 -26.47 -11.99
N GLU A 108 8.00 -25.79 -11.27
CA GLU A 108 6.66 -25.47 -11.77
C GLU A 108 6.70 -24.58 -13.03
N LEU A 109 7.63 -23.63 -13.08
CA LEU A 109 7.80 -22.72 -14.20
C LEU A 109 8.52 -23.34 -15.40
N LYS A 110 9.02 -24.58 -15.28
CA LYS A 110 9.83 -25.28 -16.30
C LYS A 110 11.01 -24.43 -16.79
N LEU A 111 11.65 -23.70 -15.86
CA LEU A 111 12.90 -22.98 -16.10
C LEU A 111 14.10 -23.90 -15.85
#